data_AF-A0A947NPU0-F1
#
_entry.id   AF-A0A947NPU0-F1
#
_cell.length_a   1.000
_cell.length_b   1.000
_cell.length_c   1.000
_cell.angle_alpha   90.00
_cell.angle_beta   90.00
_cell.angle_gamma   90.00
#
_symmetry.space_group_name_H-M   'P 1'
#
loop_
_entity.id
_entity.type
_entity.pdbx_description
1 polymer ?
#
loop_
_entity_poly.entity_id
_entity_poly.type
_entity_poly.pdbx_seq_one_letter_code
_entity_poly.pdbx_strand_id
1 'polypeptide(L)'
;MIKKTPVQNPTGKTRNEQSKLLSAFEKHPNAAEMCWFITTYHKARDVRLFKYIYARTSSLASDGIRVHVGLFASGGLDVSNYRGGHHCDDVGLSAARK
;
A
#
# COMPACT_ATOMS: atom_id res chain seq x y z
N MET A 1 4.89 11.09 7.08
CA MET A 1 6.00 10.26 6.52
C MET A 1 5.51 8.84 6.30
N ILE A 2 5.71 8.28 5.11
CA ILE A 2 5.27 6.92 4.74
C ILE A 2 6.34 5.89 5.17
N LYS A 3 5.93 4.78 5.78
CA LYS A 3 6.83 3.68 6.15
C LYS A 3 7.36 2.99 4.88
N LYS A 4 8.68 2.80 4.83
CA LYS A 4 9.40 2.22 3.67
C LYS A 4 9.19 0.72 3.51
N THR A 5 8.98 0.03 4.63
CA THR A 5 8.64 -1.39 4.64
C THR A 5 7.13 -1.53 4.83
N PRO A 6 6.43 -2.31 4.00
CA PRO A 6 5.13 -2.82 4.41
C PRO A 6 5.33 -3.57 5.72
N VAL A 7 4.44 -3.38 6.69
CA VAL A 7 4.53 -4.09 7.97
C VAL A 7 4.45 -5.59 7.65
N GLN A 8 5.58 -6.29 7.76
CA GLN A 8 5.70 -7.73 7.57
C GLN A 8 5.03 -8.44 8.75
N ASN A 9 3.71 -8.62 8.73
CA ASN A 9 3.02 -9.89 9.10
C ASN A 9 1.47 -9.78 9.17
N PRO A 10 0.75 -10.88 8.87
CA PRO A 10 0.85 -11.66 7.65
C PRO A 10 -0.20 -11.14 6.65
N THR A 11 0.06 -11.47 5.41
CA THR A 11 -0.92 -11.66 4.36
C THR A 11 -2.12 -12.43 4.93
N GLY A 12 -3.36 -12.00 4.64
CA GLY A 12 -4.57 -12.62 5.19
C GLY A 12 -5.32 -11.85 6.31
N LYS A 13 -4.96 -10.61 6.67
CA LYS A 13 -5.79 -9.77 7.57
C LYS A 13 -6.80 -8.90 6.83
N THR A 14 -8.02 -8.79 7.32
CA THR A 14 -9.05 -7.84 6.85
C THR A 14 -8.60 -6.39 7.07
N ARG A 15 -9.23 -5.42 6.37
CA ARG A 15 -8.92 -3.99 6.55
C ARG A 15 -9.14 -3.55 8.00
N ASN A 16 -10.19 -4.03 8.66
CA ASN A 16 -10.48 -3.65 10.05
C ASN A 16 -9.38 -4.13 10.99
N GLU A 17 -8.88 -5.35 10.80
CA GLU A 17 -7.75 -5.86 11.58
C GLU A 17 -6.47 -5.06 11.31
N GLN A 18 -6.25 -4.64 10.07
CA GLN A 18 -5.11 -3.81 9.71
C GLN A 18 -5.21 -2.37 10.22
N SER A 19 -6.39 -1.76 10.21
CA SER A 19 -6.60 -0.42 10.76
C SER A 19 -6.42 -0.39 12.27
N LYS A 20 -6.66 -1.52 12.97
CA LYS A 20 -6.33 -1.68 14.40
C LYS A 20 -4.82 -1.75 14.68
N LEU A 21 -3.98 -2.01 13.67
CA LEU A 21 -2.52 -2.01 13.81
C LEU A 21 -1.90 -0.62 13.65
N LEU A 22 -2.67 0.37 13.18
CA LEU A 22 -2.22 1.74 13.09
C LEU A 22 -2.30 2.39 14.47
N SER A 23 -1.24 3.10 14.86
CA SER A 23 -1.31 3.98 16.03
C SER A 23 -2.29 5.14 15.78
N ALA A 24 -2.74 5.81 16.84
CA ALA A 24 -3.66 6.97 16.74
C ALA A 24 -3.14 8.10 15.83
N PHE A 25 -1.82 8.16 15.64
CA PHE A 25 -1.11 9.15 14.82
C PHE A 25 -0.78 8.65 13.41
N GLU A 26 -1.24 7.48 13.03
CA GLU A 26 -1.03 6.92 11.70
C GLU A 26 -2.33 6.85 10.90
N LYS A 27 -2.22 7.01 9.59
CA LYS A 27 -3.29 6.83 8.61
C LYS A 27 -2.83 5.89 7.50
N HIS A 28 -3.78 5.30 6.80
CA HIS A 28 -3.48 4.68 5.50
C HIS A 28 -3.25 5.80 4.47
N PRO A 29 -2.06 5.92 3.87
CA PRO A 29 -1.86 6.84 2.77
C PRO A 29 -2.79 6.50 1.61
N ASN A 30 -3.17 7.53 0.85
CA ASN A 30 -3.97 7.37 -0.36
C ASN A 30 -3.09 6.89 -1.53
N ALA A 31 -3.70 6.49 -2.65
CA ALA A 31 -2.97 5.96 -3.80
C ALA A 31 -1.97 6.98 -4.38
N ALA A 32 -2.33 8.26 -4.46
CA ALA A 32 -1.44 9.31 -4.95
C ALA A 32 -0.23 9.52 -4.03
N GLU A 33 -0.44 9.56 -2.71
CA GLU A 33 0.61 9.65 -1.69
C GLU A 33 1.60 8.48 -1.82
N MET A 34 1.09 7.25 -2.03
CA MET A 34 1.92 6.06 -2.24
C MET A 34 2.69 6.13 -3.57
N CYS A 35 2.04 6.48 -4.67
CA CYS A 35 2.69 6.59 -5.98
C CYS A 35 3.83 7.60 -5.95
N TRP A 36 3.57 8.81 -5.45
CA TRP A 36 4.58 9.86 -5.35
C TRP A 36 5.77 9.42 -4.49
N PHE A 37 5.51 8.80 -3.35
CA PHE A 37 6.57 8.32 -2.47
C PHE A 37 7.43 7.24 -3.11
N ILE A 38 6.82 6.21 -3.71
CA ILE A 38 7.54 5.09 -4.30
C ILE A 38 8.40 5.54 -5.49
N THR A 39 7.82 6.33 -6.41
CA THR A 39 8.54 6.77 -7.62
C THR A 39 9.65 7.76 -7.27
N THR A 40 9.39 8.71 -6.38
CA THR A 40 10.41 9.68 -5.93
C THR A 40 11.55 8.99 -5.19
N TYR A 41 11.25 8.00 -4.35
CA TYR A 41 12.27 7.23 -3.64
C TYR A 41 13.17 6.45 -4.60
N HIS A 42 12.60 5.78 -5.59
CA HIS A 42 13.38 5.10 -6.62
C HIS A 42 14.23 6.08 -7.44
N LYS A 43 13.66 7.21 -7.87
CA LYS A 43 14.43 8.21 -8.62
C LYS A 43 15.61 8.77 -7.83
N ALA A 44 15.46 8.94 -6.52
CA ALA A 44 16.49 9.50 -5.65
C ALA A 44 17.53 8.46 -5.17
N ARG A 45 17.17 7.17 -5.09
CA ARG A 45 17.98 6.14 -4.41
C ARG A 45 18.27 4.89 -5.23
N ASP A 46 17.68 4.78 -6.42
CA ASP A 46 17.69 3.60 -7.28
C ASP A 46 17.18 2.31 -6.59
N VAL A 47 16.33 2.46 -5.56
CA VAL A 47 15.74 1.34 -4.82
C VAL A 47 14.25 1.23 -5.13
N ARG A 48 13.80 0.02 -5.50
CA ARG A 48 12.39 -0.29 -5.74
C ARG A 48 11.71 -0.83 -4.48
N LEU A 49 10.91 0.00 -3.82
CA LEU A 49 10.06 -0.41 -2.71
C LEU A 49 8.82 -1.16 -3.23
N PHE A 50 8.26 -2.07 -2.41
CA PHE A 50 7.04 -2.83 -2.74
C PHE A 50 7.14 -3.65 -4.04
N LYS A 51 8.31 -4.21 -4.34
CA LYS A 51 8.56 -4.96 -5.59
C LYS A 51 7.69 -6.20 -5.77
N TYR A 52 7.30 -6.85 -4.68
CA TYR A 52 6.61 -8.15 -4.70
C TYR A 52 5.29 -8.15 -3.92
N ILE A 53 4.79 -6.97 -3.54
CA ILE A 53 3.58 -6.85 -2.71
C ILE A 53 2.83 -5.58 -3.05
N TYR A 54 1.51 -5.60 -2.90
CA TYR A 54 0.67 -4.42 -2.92
C TYR A 54 0.51 -3.84 -1.52
N ALA A 55 0.64 -2.52 -1.40
CA ALA A 55 0.29 -1.78 -0.20
C ALA A 55 -1.17 -1.31 -0.28
N ARG A 56 -1.97 -1.60 0.76
CA ARG A 56 -3.32 -1.02 0.85
C ARG A 56 -3.28 0.49 0.94
N THR A 57 -4.28 1.14 0.36
CA THR A 57 -4.46 2.59 0.45
C THR A 57 -5.82 2.95 1.06
N SER A 58 -6.00 4.22 1.40
CA SER A 58 -7.31 4.77 1.75
C SER A 58 -8.20 5.08 0.54
N SER A 59 -7.67 5.01 -0.70
CA SER A 59 -8.38 5.36 -1.92
C SER A 59 -9.43 4.32 -2.35
N LEU A 60 -10.50 4.83 -2.96
CA LEU A 60 -11.53 4.07 -3.66
C LEU A 60 -11.56 4.52 -5.13
N ALA A 61 -11.85 3.58 -6.03
CA ALA A 61 -12.19 3.86 -7.42
C ALA A 61 -13.63 4.39 -7.51
N SER A 62 -14.03 4.87 -8.69
CA SER A 62 -15.35 5.48 -8.94
C SER A 62 -16.52 4.54 -8.66
N ASP A 63 -16.29 3.23 -8.74
CA ASP A 63 -17.24 2.16 -8.44
C ASP A 63 -17.22 1.72 -6.96
N GLY A 64 -16.49 2.43 -6.10
CA GLY A 64 -16.35 2.11 -4.69
C GLY A 64 -15.39 0.94 -4.40
N ILE A 65 -14.73 0.38 -5.41
CA ILE A 65 -13.72 -0.68 -5.21
C ILE A 65 -12.45 -0.08 -4.61
N ARG A 66 -11.79 -0.83 -3.74
CA ARG A 66 -10.58 -0.36 -3.04
C ARG A 66 -9.37 -0.40 -3.95
N VAL A 67 -8.49 0.58 -3.77
CA VAL A 67 -7.24 0.70 -4.53
C VAL A 67 -6.06 0.26 -3.67
N HIS A 68 -5.11 -0.44 -4.29
CA HIS A 68 -3.80 -0.74 -3.73
C HIS A 68 -2.69 -0.34 -4.71
N VAL A 69 -1.47 -0.18 -4.21
CA VAL A 69 -0.32 0.30 -5.00
C VAL A 69 0.89 -0.56 -4.67
N GLY A 70 1.62 -1.04 -5.67
CA GLY A 70 2.78 -1.90 -5.45
C GLY A 70 3.29 -2.60 -6.70
N LEU A 71 3.82 -3.81 -6.53
CA LEU A 71 4.49 -4.60 -7.57
C LEU A 71 5.49 -3.81 -8.41
N PHE A 72 6.30 -2.96 -7.77
CA PHE A 72 7.22 -2.09 -8.49
C PHE A 72 8.43 -2.86 -9.04
N ALA A 73 8.30 -3.36 -10.26
CA ALA A 73 9.32 -4.14 -10.97
C ALA A 73 9.84 -3.39 -12.21
N SER A 74 10.49 -4.10 -13.14
CA SER A 74 11.00 -3.51 -14.39
C SER A 74 9.90 -2.89 -15.27
N GLY A 75 8.66 -3.37 -15.16
CA GLY A 75 7.51 -2.83 -15.88
C GLY A 75 6.93 -1.54 -15.30
N GLY A 76 7.42 -1.06 -14.15
CA GLY A 76 6.89 0.13 -13.49
C GLY A 76 6.09 -0.18 -12.24
N LEU A 77 5.46 0.86 -11.69
CA LEU A 77 4.63 0.79 -10.49
C LEU A 77 3.20 0.44 -10.89
N ASP A 78 2.61 -0.54 -10.23
CA ASP A 78 1.24 -0.95 -10.49
C ASP A 78 0.24 -0.31 -9.51
N VAL A 79 -0.92 0.06 -10.04
CA VAL A 79 -2.06 0.62 -9.31
C VAL A 79 -3.29 -0.16 -9.76
N SER A 80 -3.82 -0.96 -8.85
CA SER A 80 -4.89 -1.91 -9.16
C SER A 80 -5.98 -1.88 -8.08
N ASN A 81 -7.07 -2.60 -8.34
CA ASN A 81 -8.28 -2.61 -7.55
C ASN A 81 -8.55 -4.01 -6.97
N TYR A 82 -9.01 -4.08 -5.72
CA TYR A 82 -9.33 -5.34 -5.05
C TYR A 82 -10.66 -5.28 -4.31
N ARG A 83 -11.41 -6.38 -4.35
CA ARG A 83 -12.64 -6.54 -3.56
C ARG A 83 -12.25 -7.03 -2.17
N GLY A 84 -12.60 -6.25 -1.15
CA GLY A 84 -12.11 -6.42 0.23
C GLY A 84 -12.58 -7.67 0.99
N GLY A 85 -13.21 -8.64 0.31
CA GLY A 85 -13.71 -9.90 0.88
C GLY A 85 -12.78 -11.10 0.73
N HIS A 86 -11.72 -11.02 -0.09
CA HIS A 86 -10.79 -12.13 -0.27
C HIS A 86 -9.43 -11.82 0.38
N HIS A 87 -8.92 -12.82 1.09
CA HIS A 87 -7.54 -12.87 1.58
C HIS A 87 -6.61 -12.95 0.38
N CYS A 88 -6.29 -11.81 -0.23
CA CYS A 88 -5.22 -11.78 -1.24
C CYS A 88 -3.89 -11.82 -0.50
N ASP A 89 -3.15 -12.89 -0.73
CA ASP A 89 -1.86 -13.15 -0.11
C ASP A 89 -0.78 -12.15 -0.54
N ASP A 90 -1.08 -11.25 -1.47
CA ASP A 90 -0.14 -10.25 -1.99
C ASP A 90 -0.39 -8.84 -1.44
N VAL A 91 -1.17 -8.67 -0.37
CA VAL A 91 -1.61 -7.35 0.12
C VAL A 91 -1.11 -7.03 1.54
N GLY A 92 -0.07 -6.19 1.62
CA GLY A 92 0.55 -5.69 2.84
C GLY A 92 0.01 -4.34 3.35
N LEU A 93 0.42 -3.96 4.56
CA LEU A 93 0.03 -2.70 5.21
C LEU A 93 0.90 -1.54 4.74
N SER A 94 0.29 -0.45 4.28
CA SER A 94 0.96 0.86 4.24
C SER A 94 0.47 1.74 5.40
N ALA A 95 1.40 2.49 5.99
CA ALA A 95 1.12 3.43 7.07
C ALA A 95 1.90 4.71 6.85
N ALA A 96 1.23 5.84 7.12
CA ALA A 96 1.81 7.17 7.07
C ALA A 96 1.48 7.90 8.38
N ARG A 97 2.45 8.63 8.94
CA ARG A 97 2.15 9.56 10.05
C ARG A 97 1.19 10.65 9.57
N LYS A 98 0.16 10.95 10.37
CA LYS A 98 -0.72 12.12 10.22
C LYS A 98 0.10 13.41 10.21
#